data_AF-D7L5C1-F1
#
_entry.id   AF-D7L5C1-F1
#
_cell.length_a   1.000
_cell.length_b   1.000
_cell.length_c   1.000
_cell.angle_alpha   90.00
_cell.angle_beta   90.00
_cell.angle_gamma   90.00
#
_symmetry.space_group_name_H-M   'P 1'
#
loop_
_entity.id
_entity.type
_entity.pdbx_description
1 polymer ?
#
loop_
_entity_poly.entity_id
_entity_poly.type
_entity_poly.pdbx_seq_one_letter_code
_entity_poly.pdbx_strand_id
1 'polypeptide(L)'
;MVATAISSLSLPALGQSDKISNFAPCRPLASTIRICTKSSRHSLTSRSTSRSLIHCMSTVTDVPPVSETKSNFLKAYKRPIPSIYNTVLQELIVQQHLMRYKKTYRYDPVFALGFVTVYDQLMEGYPSDQDRDAIFKAYIEALNEDPKQYRIDAQKMEEWARSQTSASLVDFSSRQGEIEALLKDIAGRAASKEGFSYSRFFAVGLFRLLELASATDPTVLDKLCASLNINKKSVDRDLDVYRNLLSKLVQAKELLREYVEREKKKQGERAESQKANETISKCLGDTLYNPSFLVEWK
;
A
#
# COMPACT_ATOMS: atom_id res chain seq x y z
N MET A 1 -18.09 3.47 -24.64
CA MET A 1 -17.80 2.03 -24.80
C MET A 1 -16.35 1.86 -25.22
N VAL A 2 -15.45 1.56 -24.29
CA VAL A 2 -14.28 0.69 -24.49
C VAL A 2 -13.98 0.12 -23.10
N ALA A 3 -14.37 -1.14 -22.88
CA ALA A 3 -14.01 -1.89 -21.69
C ALA A 3 -12.81 -2.77 -22.07
N THR A 4 -11.62 -2.45 -21.56
CA THR A 4 -10.43 -3.27 -21.75
C THR A 4 -10.39 -4.33 -20.66
N ALA A 5 -10.75 -5.56 -21.03
CA ALA A 5 -10.61 -6.75 -20.21
C ALA A 5 -9.12 -7.05 -20.01
N ILE A 6 -8.67 -7.09 -18.75
CA ILE A 6 -7.34 -7.57 -18.39
C ILE A 6 -7.45 -9.09 -18.25
N SER A 7 -6.75 -9.79 -19.15
CA SER A 7 -6.72 -11.24 -19.21
C SER A 7 -6.16 -11.88 -17.94
N SER A 8 -6.88 -12.89 -17.48
CA SER A 8 -6.53 -13.82 -16.41
C SER A 8 -5.13 -14.42 -16.60
N LEU A 9 -4.31 -14.35 -15.56
CA LEU A 9 -3.03 -15.05 -15.46
C LEU A 9 -3.26 -16.42 -14.79
N SER A 10 -2.92 -17.50 -15.50
CA SER A 10 -2.72 -18.84 -14.94
C SER A 10 -1.37 -19.36 -15.42
N LEU A 11 -0.65 -20.13 -14.57
CA LEU A 11 0.45 -21.10 -14.83
C LEU A 11 1.36 -21.25 -13.57
N PRO A 12 2.19 -22.31 -13.44
CA PRO A 12 1.85 -23.61 -12.88
C PRO A 12 2.52 -23.87 -11.51
N ALA A 13 1.97 -24.81 -10.73
CA ALA A 13 2.53 -25.26 -9.45
C ALA A 13 3.69 -26.24 -9.68
N LEU A 14 4.83 -26.00 -9.02
CA LEU A 14 5.94 -26.95 -8.94
C LEU A 14 6.37 -27.18 -7.49
N GLY A 15 6.07 -28.39 -7.00
CA GLY A 15 6.91 -29.21 -6.12
C GLY A 15 7.37 -28.67 -4.77
N GLN A 16 6.64 -29.01 -3.71
CA GLN A 16 7.14 -29.04 -2.33
C GLN A 16 8.27 -30.06 -2.16
N SER A 17 9.28 -29.72 -1.35
CA SER A 17 10.10 -30.70 -0.65
C SER A 17 10.37 -30.22 0.77
N ASP A 18 9.77 -30.94 1.72
CA ASP A 18 9.93 -30.79 3.16
C ASP A 18 11.28 -31.33 3.62
N LYS A 19 11.92 -30.61 4.56
CA LYS A 19 12.74 -31.24 5.60
C LYS A 19 12.81 -30.37 6.85
N ILE A 20 12.06 -30.81 7.85
CA ILE A 20 12.03 -30.34 9.23
C ILE A 20 13.35 -30.74 9.93
N SER A 21 13.95 -29.82 10.69
CA SER A 21 14.80 -30.19 11.82
C SER A 21 14.61 -29.19 12.97
N ASN A 22 14.26 -29.74 14.13
CA ASN A 22 14.00 -29.05 15.39
C ASN A 22 15.31 -28.60 16.05
N PHE A 23 15.35 -27.39 16.60
CA PHE A 23 16.33 -27.01 17.62
C PHE A 23 15.67 -26.25 18.78
N ALA A 24 16.09 -26.64 19.98
CA ALA A 24 15.54 -26.31 21.29
C ALA A 24 15.83 -24.85 21.76
N PRO A 25 15.06 -24.33 22.74
CA PRO A 25 15.16 -22.95 23.19
C PRO A 25 16.26 -22.74 24.26
N CYS A 26 17.15 -21.76 24.05
CA CYS A 26 18.13 -21.32 25.03
C CYS A 26 17.56 -20.23 25.97
N ARG A 27 17.78 -20.42 27.27
CA ARG A 27 17.40 -19.53 28.39
C ARG A 27 18.16 -18.19 28.34
N PRO A 28 17.55 -17.07 28.77
CA PRO A 28 18.28 -15.83 29.01
C PRO A 28 18.91 -15.77 30.41
N LEU A 29 20.17 -15.34 30.46
CA LEU A 29 20.95 -15.07 31.66
C LEU A 29 20.45 -13.77 32.32
N ALA A 30 20.12 -13.84 33.61
CA ALA A 30 19.77 -12.69 34.43
C ALA A 30 21.03 -11.88 34.80
N SER A 31 20.98 -10.56 34.65
CA SER A 31 21.92 -9.64 35.31
C SER A 31 21.16 -8.76 36.30
N THR A 32 21.58 -8.85 37.56
CA THR A 32 20.95 -8.25 38.73
C THR A 32 21.47 -6.84 38.93
N ILE A 33 20.64 -5.82 38.72
CA ILE A 33 20.92 -4.45 39.16
C ILE A 33 20.12 -4.19 40.44
N ARG A 34 20.83 -4.06 41.57
CA ARG A 34 20.27 -3.71 42.87
C ARG A 34 19.94 -2.22 42.90
N ILE A 35 18.67 -1.87 43.09
CA ILE A 35 18.24 -0.50 43.42
C ILE A 35 17.84 -0.48 44.89
N CYS A 36 18.57 0.30 45.68
CA CYS A 36 18.37 0.47 47.11
C CYS A 36 17.17 1.41 47.35
N THR A 37 16.11 0.89 47.98
CA THR A 37 14.95 1.67 48.40
C THR A 37 15.21 2.29 49.78
N LYS A 38 15.38 3.61 49.84
CA LYS A 38 15.24 4.36 51.09
C LYS A 38 13.94 5.15 51.06
N SER A 39 12.99 4.64 51.85
CA SER A 39 11.76 5.30 52.25
C SER A 39 12.10 6.46 53.18
N SER A 40 11.65 7.68 52.84
CA SER A 40 11.53 8.77 53.80
C SER A 40 10.19 9.44 53.60
N ARG A 41 9.39 9.46 54.68
CA ARG A 41 8.08 10.10 54.74
C ARG A 41 8.28 11.54 55.20
N HIS A 42 7.86 12.52 54.40
CA HIS A 42 7.49 13.83 54.92
C HIS A 42 6.27 14.38 54.16
N SER A 43 5.37 14.96 54.95
CA SER A 43 4.03 15.43 54.65
C SER A 43 3.99 16.86 54.10
N LEU A 44 3.01 17.10 53.22
CA LEU A 44 2.27 18.34 52.95
C LEU A 44 3.06 19.62 52.60
N THR A 45 2.81 20.17 51.42
CA THR A 45 2.00 21.41 51.22
C THR A 45 1.97 21.80 49.73
N SER A 46 0.82 22.33 49.32
CA SER A 46 0.54 22.88 48.00
C SER A 46 1.44 24.07 47.67
N ARG A 47 2.06 24.06 46.48
CA ARG A 47 2.44 25.27 45.76
C ARG A 47 2.44 25.03 44.26
N SER A 48 1.61 25.83 43.58
CA SER A 48 1.55 25.99 42.14
C SER A 48 2.93 26.40 41.62
N THR A 49 3.52 25.57 40.76
CA THR A 49 4.69 25.94 39.97
C THR A 49 4.40 25.60 38.52
N SER A 50 4.33 26.68 37.73
CA SER A 50 4.22 26.69 36.27
C SER A 50 5.07 25.58 35.65
N ARG A 51 4.43 24.67 34.91
CA ARG A 51 5.14 23.71 34.05
C ARG A 51 5.73 24.49 32.89
N SER A 52 6.96 24.97 33.06
CA SER A 52 7.78 25.38 31.93
C SER A 52 8.04 24.14 31.07
N LEU A 53 7.27 23.99 30.00
CA LEU A 53 7.57 23.06 28.93
C LEU A 53 8.92 23.51 28.34
N ILE A 54 9.97 22.71 28.53
CA ILE A 54 11.26 22.93 27.89
C ILE A 54 11.02 22.66 26.39
N HIS A 55 10.73 23.73 25.65
CA HIS A 55 10.64 23.69 24.20
C HIS A 55 12.05 23.83 23.64
N CYS A 56 12.68 22.70 23.35
CA CYS A 56 13.96 22.67 22.66
C CYS A 56 13.70 23.03 21.20
N MET A 57 13.77 24.32 20.86
CA MET A 57 13.71 24.76 19.46
C MET A 57 15.09 24.59 18.84
N SER A 58 15.29 23.42 18.21
CA SER A 58 16.40 23.24 17.28
C SER A 58 16.01 23.89 15.96
N THR A 59 16.66 25.00 15.58
CA THR A 59 16.53 25.62 14.25
C THR A 59 17.37 24.88 13.20
N VAL A 60 17.34 23.55 13.24
CA VAL A 60 17.68 22.71 12.09
C VAL A 60 16.40 22.60 11.29
N THR A 61 16.43 22.70 9.96
CA THR A 61 15.27 22.38 9.11
C THR A 61 14.73 21.01 9.52
N ASP A 62 13.69 20.99 10.36
CA ASP A 62 13.34 19.80 11.11
C ASP A 62 12.73 18.81 10.11
N VAL A 63 13.37 17.65 9.98
CA VAL A 63 12.83 16.60 9.14
C VAL A 63 11.52 16.18 9.80
N PRO A 64 10.37 16.32 9.12
CA PRO A 64 9.08 16.04 9.75
C PRO A 64 9.08 14.59 10.25
N PRO A 65 8.50 14.29 11.42
CA PRO A 65 8.38 12.93 11.89
C PRO A 65 7.33 12.17 11.07
N VAL A 66 7.44 10.84 11.04
CA VAL A 66 6.46 9.95 10.40
C VAL A 66 5.02 10.21 10.89
N SER A 67 4.85 10.55 12.17
CA SER A 67 3.55 10.88 12.77
C SER A 67 2.92 12.12 12.13
N GLU A 68 3.73 13.10 11.74
CA GLU A 68 3.25 14.30 11.05
C GLU A 68 2.76 13.96 9.64
N THR A 69 3.53 13.21 8.84
CA THR A 69 3.07 12.73 7.52
C THR A 69 1.78 11.93 7.63
N LYS A 70 1.65 11.02 8.59
CA LYS A 70 0.39 10.30 8.83
C LYS A 70 -0.76 11.23 9.21
N SER A 71 -0.49 12.22 10.06
CA SER A 71 -1.48 13.25 10.42
C SER A 71 -1.91 14.05 9.20
N ASN A 72 -0.98 14.44 8.34
CA ASN A 72 -1.25 15.19 7.11
C ASN A 72 -2.10 14.38 6.14
N PHE A 73 -1.84 13.08 5.99
CA PHE A 73 -2.69 12.19 5.20
C PHE A 73 -4.13 12.14 5.73
N LEU A 74 -4.30 11.94 7.05
CA LEU A 74 -5.62 11.92 7.69
C LEU A 74 -6.29 13.32 7.75
N LYS A 75 -5.53 14.39 7.52
CA LYS A 75 -6.06 15.75 7.33
C LYS A 75 -6.55 15.96 5.91
N ALA A 76 -5.79 15.50 4.91
CA ALA A 76 -6.13 15.62 3.51
C ALA A 76 -7.29 14.69 3.10
N TYR A 77 -7.36 13.46 3.65
CA TYR A 77 -8.43 12.51 3.37
C TYR A 77 -9.19 12.12 4.65
N LYS A 78 -10.44 12.61 4.77
CA LYS A 78 -11.27 12.48 5.97
C LYS A 78 -12.23 11.29 5.98
N ARG A 79 -12.43 10.66 4.82
CA ARG A 79 -13.41 9.59 4.67
C ARG A 79 -12.83 8.26 5.20
N PRO A 80 -13.66 7.36 5.74
CA PRO A 80 -13.17 6.06 6.17
C PRO A 80 -12.59 5.27 4.99
N ILE A 81 -11.43 4.66 5.19
CA ILE A 81 -10.81 3.71 4.24
C ILE A 81 -11.03 2.30 4.80
N PRO A 82 -11.56 1.34 4.02
CA PRO A 82 -11.68 -0.04 4.47
C PRO A 82 -10.34 -0.58 4.97
N SER A 83 -10.37 -1.30 6.09
CA SER A 83 -9.17 -1.73 6.83
C SER A 83 -8.16 -2.49 5.97
N ILE A 84 -8.65 -3.28 5.00
CA ILE A 84 -7.81 -4.04 4.07
C ILE A 84 -6.84 -3.15 3.28
N TYR A 85 -7.30 -1.97 2.85
CA TYR A 85 -6.47 -1.00 2.13
C TYR A 85 -5.70 -0.12 3.12
N ASN A 86 -6.37 0.33 4.19
CA ASN A 86 -5.78 1.30 5.11
C ASN A 86 -4.50 0.75 5.78
N THR A 87 -4.47 -0.51 6.19
CA THR A 87 -3.28 -1.10 6.82
C THR A 87 -2.06 -0.98 5.89
N VAL A 88 -2.21 -1.39 4.63
CA VAL A 88 -1.11 -1.36 3.66
C VAL A 88 -0.76 0.08 3.26
N LEU A 89 -1.74 0.96 3.06
CA LEU A 89 -1.50 2.38 2.79
C LEU A 89 -0.67 3.03 3.91
N GLN A 90 -1.01 2.79 5.18
CA GLN A 90 -0.26 3.35 6.31
C GLN A 90 1.16 2.81 6.39
N GLU A 91 1.40 1.54 6.04
CA GLU A 91 2.74 0.97 5.93
C GLU A 91 3.55 1.59 4.78
N LEU A 92 2.93 1.76 3.61
CA LEU A 92 3.56 2.41 2.46
C LEU A 92 3.94 3.87 2.78
N ILE A 93 3.06 4.63 3.45
CA ILE A 93 3.35 6.01 3.88
C ILE A 93 4.62 6.03 4.74
N VAL A 94 4.75 5.11 5.70
CA VAL A 94 5.95 5.04 6.56
C VAL A 94 7.19 4.74 5.73
N GLN A 95 7.12 3.72 4.85
CA GLN A 95 8.25 3.32 4.02
C GLN A 95 8.71 4.46 3.10
N GLN A 96 7.77 5.13 2.44
CA GLN A 96 8.08 6.24 1.55
C GLN A 96 8.57 7.47 2.31
N HIS A 97 8.01 7.77 3.49
CA HIS A 97 8.51 8.84 4.35
C HIS A 97 10.00 8.63 4.70
N LEU A 98 10.35 7.43 5.17
CA LEU A 98 11.74 7.09 5.54
C LEU A 98 12.70 7.17 4.34
N MET A 99 12.18 7.07 3.12
CA MET A 99 12.95 7.18 1.89
C MET A 99 13.04 8.65 1.41
N ARG A 100 11.92 9.37 1.42
CA ARG A 100 11.76 10.77 0.98
C ARG A 100 12.63 11.75 1.75
N TYR A 101 12.81 11.49 3.04
CA TYR A 101 13.59 12.36 3.93
C TYR A 101 15.02 11.86 4.16
N LYS A 102 15.50 10.89 3.39
CA LYS A 102 16.95 10.56 3.36
C LYS A 102 17.72 11.74 2.78
N LYS A 103 18.91 12.00 3.31
CA LYS A 103 19.83 13.02 2.77
C LYS A 103 20.17 12.82 1.29
N THR A 104 20.25 11.56 0.87
CA THR A 104 20.57 11.15 -0.50
C THR A 104 19.33 11.10 -1.41
N TYR A 105 18.14 11.46 -0.91
CA TYR A 105 16.91 11.36 -1.70
C TYR A 105 16.93 12.39 -2.82
N ARG A 106 16.65 11.91 -4.03
CA ARG A 106 16.35 12.75 -5.18
C ARG A 106 15.25 12.03 -5.95
N TYR A 107 14.18 12.75 -6.25
CA TYR A 107 13.08 12.24 -7.06
C TYR A 107 13.59 11.71 -8.40
N ASP A 108 13.03 10.60 -8.84
CA ASP A 108 13.32 10.01 -10.15
C ASP A 108 12.04 9.43 -10.79
N PRO A 109 11.84 9.59 -12.11
CA PRO A 109 10.64 9.08 -12.80
C PRO A 109 10.47 7.55 -12.76
N VAL A 110 11.56 6.78 -12.60
CA VAL A 110 11.50 5.31 -12.47
C VAL A 110 10.86 4.93 -11.13
N PHE A 111 11.22 5.63 -10.06
CA PHE A 111 10.57 5.54 -8.76
C PHE A 111 9.09 5.89 -8.86
N ALA A 112 8.75 7.00 -9.52
CA ALA A 112 7.36 7.43 -9.67
C ALA A 112 6.52 6.38 -10.41
N LEU A 113 7.05 5.83 -11.52
CA LEU A 113 6.45 4.71 -12.25
C LEU A 113 6.18 3.51 -11.31
N GLY A 114 7.20 3.12 -10.55
CA GLY A 114 7.08 2.01 -9.63
C GLY A 114 6.05 2.26 -8.52
N PHE A 115 6.07 3.44 -7.90
CA PHE A 115 5.09 3.81 -6.88
C PHE A 115 3.65 3.81 -7.43
N VAL A 116 3.42 4.46 -8.58
CA VAL A 116 2.11 4.50 -9.23
C VAL A 116 1.62 3.08 -9.55
N THR A 117 2.50 2.22 -10.06
CA THR A 117 2.19 0.80 -10.32
C THR A 117 1.76 0.07 -9.05
N VAL A 118 2.51 0.20 -7.95
CA VAL A 118 2.16 -0.42 -6.66
C VAL A 118 0.83 0.10 -6.15
N TYR A 119 0.63 1.42 -6.22
CA TYR A 119 -0.58 2.06 -5.72
C TYR A 119 -1.82 1.58 -6.49
N ASP A 120 -1.77 1.57 -7.82
CA ASP A 120 -2.91 1.19 -8.65
C ASP A 120 -3.28 -0.28 -8.45
N GLN A 121 -2.29 -1.18 -8.33
CA GLN A 121 -2.53 -2.59 -8.02
C GLN A 121 -3.06 -2.79 -6.58
N LEU A 122 -2.52 -2.04 -5.62
CA LEU A 122 -3.04 -2.04 -4.25
C LEU A 122 -4.50 -1.60 -4.21
N MET A 123 -4.85 -0.56 -4.94
CA MET A 123 -6.18 0.05 -4.94
C MET A 123 -7.13 -0.54 -5.98
N GLU A 124 -6.72 -1.58 -6.70
CA GLU A 124 -7.59 -2.34 -7.60
C GLU A 124 -8.79 -2.91 -6.84
N GLY A 125 -10.00 -2.72 -7.38
CA GLY A 125 -11.25 -3.16 -6.72
C GLY A 125 -11.68 -2.26 -5.56
N TYR A 126 -11.08 -1.08 -5.37
CA TYR A 126 -11.59 -0.09 -4.42
C TYR A 126 -13.00 0.39 -4.87
N PRO A 127 -13.99 0.57 -3.96
CA PRO A 127 -15.37 0.80 -4.36
C PRO A 127 -15.67 2.08 -5.16
N SER A 128 -14.81 3.10 -5.09
CA SER A 128 -14.99 4.40 -5.73
C SER A 128 -13.69 4.85 -6.38
N ASP A 129 -13.69 5.03 -7.70
CA ASP A 129 -12.53 5.53 -8.45
C ASP A 129 -12.17 6.97 -8.01
N GLN A 130 -13.18 7.81 -7.75
CA GLN A 130 -12.97 9.17 -7.24
C GLN A 130 -12.23 9.15 -5.90
N ASP A 131 -12.52 8.16 -5.05
CA ASP A 131 -11.88 8.02 -3.75
C ASP A 131 -10.47 7.45 -3.89
N ARG A 132 -10.26 6.51 -4.82
CA ARG A 132 -8.92 6.05 -5.17
C ARG A 132 -8.03 7.22 -5.58
N ASP A 133 -8.52 8.12 -6.42
CA ASP A 133 -7.74 9.26 -6.88
C ASP A 133 -7.54 10.31 -5.77
N ALA A 134 -8.57 10.54 -4.94
CA ALA A 134 -8.47 11.43 -3.78
C ALA A 134 -7.48 10.91 -2.72
N ILE A 135 -7.45 9.60 -2.48
CA ILE A 135 -6.48 8.95 -1.58
C ILE A 135 -5.07 9.08 -2.15
N PHE A 136 -4.88 8.89 -3.47
CA PHE A 136 -3.57 9.03 -4.12
C PHE A 136 -3.04 10.44 -3.94
N LYS A 137 -3.89 11.43 -4.23
CA LYS A 137 -3.58 12.84 -4.04
C LYS A 137 -3.19 13.14 -2.59
N ALA A 138 -4.04 12.76 -1.63
CA ALA A 138 -3.78 12.99 -0.21
C ALA A 138 -2.50 12.29 0.29
N TYR A 139 -2.20 11.10 -0.23
CA TYR A 139 -0.99 10.34 0.10
C TYR A 139 0.27 11.12 -0.32
N ILE A 140 0.33 11.54 -1.57
CA ILE A 140 1.53 12.21 -2.12
C ILE A 140 1.69 13.61 -1.52
N GLU A 141 0.59 14.35 -1.35
CA GLU A 141 0.61 15.67 -0.71
C GLU A 141 1.06 15.59 0.75
N ALA A 142 0.72 14.51 1.48
CA ALA A 142 1.17 14.31 2.86
C ALA A 142 2.70 14.16 3.00
N LEU A 143 3.38 13.78 1.91
CA LEU A 143 4.83 13.67 1.80
C LEU A 143 5.48 14.96 1.28
N ASN A 144 4.72 16.04 1.09
CA ASN A 144 5.15 17.30 0.48
C ASN A 144 5.68 17.11 -0.95
N GLU A 145 4.95 16.34 -1.76
CA GLU A 145 5.26 16.09 -3.17
C GLU A 145 4.04 16.38 -4.07
N ASP A 146 4.27 16.43 -5.38
CA ASP A 146 3.22 16.72 -6.36
C ASP A 146 2.61 15.43 -6.95
N PRO A 147 1.33 15.10 -6.65
CA PRO A 147 0.66 13.94 -7.22
C PRO A 147 0.53 14.00 -8.75
N LYS A 148 0.44 15.19 -9.35
CA LYS A 148 0.33 15.33 -10.80
C LYS A 148 1.63 14.95 -11.48
N GLN A 149 2.77 15.42 -10.95
CA GLN A 149 4.09 15.05 -11.43
C GLN A 149 4.27 13.52 -11.46
N TYR A 150 3.91 12.83 -10.37
CA TYR A 150 3.98 11.36 -10.31
C TYR A 150 3.20 10.67 -11.43
N ARG A 151 1.97 11.09 -11.67
CA ARG A 151 1.10 10.48 -12.71
C ARG A 151 1.62 10.77 -14.12
N ILE A 152 2.04 12.01 -14.39
CA ILE A 152 2.56 12.42 -15.69
C ILE A 152 3.87 11.70 -16.00
N ASP A 153 4.82 11.69 -15.06
CA ASP A 153 6.13 11.06 -15.26
C ASP A 153 5.99 9.54 -15.39
N ALA A 154 5.14 8.91 -14.58
CA ALA A 154 4.83 7.49 -14.75
C ALA A 154 4.27 7.20 -16.14
N GLN A 155 3.27 7.98 -16.60
CA GLN A 155 2.68 7.81 -17.93
C GLN A 155 3.72 7.97 -19.04
N LYS A 156 4.57 9.01 -19.00
CA LYS A 156 5.65 9.22 -19.98
C LYS A 156 6.62 8.03 -20.01
N MET A 157 7.01 7.53 -18.84
CA MET A 157 7.88 6.35 -18.73
C MET A 157 7.20 5.11 -19.33
N GLU A 158 5.90 4.92 -19.09
CA GLU A 158 5.16 3.80 -19.67
C GLU A 158 5.07 3.88 -21.20
N GLU A 159 4.75 5.05 -21.74
CA GLU A 159 4.67 5.30 -23.19
C GLU A 159 6.03 5.06 -23.86
N TRP A 160 7.10 5.58 -23.25
CA TRP A 160 8.46 5.31 -23.71
C TRP A 160 8.77 3.82 -23.69
N ALA A 161 8.49 3.12 -22.59
CA ALA A 161 8.76 1.68 -22.46
C ALA A 161 8.02 0.83 -23.50
N ARG A 162 6.74 1.13 -23.77
CA ARG A 162 5.93 0.45 -24.80
C ARG A 162 6.50 0.61 -26.21
N SER A 163 7.23 1.69 -26.46
CA SER A 163 7.91 1.91 -27.74
C SER A 163 9.30 1.27 -27.84
N GLN A 164 9.79 0.63 -26.77
CA GLN A 164 11.11 -0.01 -26.75
C GLN A 164 11.04 -1.51 -27.06
N THR A 165 12.14 -2.00 -27.65
CA THR A 165 12.53 -3.41 -27.65
C THR A 165 13.52 -3.69 -26.50
N SER A 166 13.70 -4.95 -26.12
CA SER A 166 14.70 -5.38 -25.11
C SER A 166 16.10 -4.82 -25.35
N ALA A 167 16.55 -4.75 -26.61
CA ALA A 167 17.86 -4.21 -26.97
C ALA A 167 17.91 -2.68 -26.75
N SER A 168 16.92 -1.97 -27.29
CA SER A 168 16.85 -0.50 -27.22
C SER A 168 16.61 0.03 -25.80
N LEU A 169 15.99 -0.77 -24.93
CA LEU A 169 15.76 -0.48 -23.53
C LEU A 169 17.08 -0.49 -22.75
N VAL A 170 17.95 -1.48 -23.00
CA VAL A 170 19.26 -1.61 -22.36
C VAL A 170 20.25 -0.60 -22.92
N ASP A 171 20.18 -0.34 -24.24
CA ASP A 171 21.07 0.59 -24.93
C ASP A 171 20.62 2.07 -24.82
N PHE A 172 19.90 2.43 -23.75
CA PHE A 172 19.46 3.82 -23.53
C PHE A 172 20.64 4.80 -23.44
N SER A 173 21.83 4.33 -23.08
CA SER A 173 23.03 5.15 -22.90
C SER A 173 23.60 5.67 -24.23
N SER A 174 23.42 4.96 -25.34
CA SER A 174 23.88 5.39 -26.67
C SER A 174 22.90 6.37 -27.33
N ARG A 175 21.65 6.40 -26.87
CA ARG A 175 20.52 7.08 -27.52
C ARG A 175 20.24 8.47 -26.96
N GLN A 176 19.49 9.29 -27.69
CA GLN A 176 19.08 10.63 -27.29
C GLN A 176 17.56 10.71 -27.18
N GLY A 177 17.09 11.37 -26.12
CA GLY A 177 15.69 11.58 -25.81
C GLY A 177 15.53 12.03 -24.36
N GLU A 178 14.34 12.51 -24.00
CA GLU A 178 14.03 12.99 -22.66
C GLU A 178 14.22 11.88 -21.62
N ILE A 179 13.67 10.69 -21.87
CA ILE A 179 13.75 9.55 -20.96
C ILE A 179 15.15 8.95 -20.92
N GLU A 180 15.84 8.86 -22.06
CA GLU A 180 17.22 8.41 -22.13
C GLU A 180 18.15 9.33 -21.32
N ALA A 181 17.94 10.65 -21.37
CA ALA A 181 18.69 11.60 -20.56
C ALA A 181 18.42 11.42 -19.05
N LEU A 182 17.16 11.16 -18.66
CA LEU A 182 16.79 10.86 -17.27
C LEU A 182 17.46 9.57 -16.77
N LEU A 183 17.45 8.51 -17.58
CA LEU A 183 18.11 7.23 -17.25
C LEU A 183 19.64 7.39 -17.15
N LYS A 184 20.24 8.23 -17.99
CA LYS A 184 21.67 8.60 -17.90
C LYS A 184 22.00 9.35 -16.61
N ASP A 185 21.17 10.32 -16.20
CA ASP A 185 21.32 11.02 -14.92
C ASP A 185 21.22 10.04 -13.74
N ILE A 186 20.25 9.13 -13.76
CA ILE A 186 20.10 8.06 -12.74
C ILE A 186 21.36 7.20 -12.70
N ALA A 187 21.85 6.72 -13.86
CA ALA A 187 23.04 5.89 -13.96
C ALA A 187 24.29 6.60 -13.42
N GLY A 188 24.45 7.89 -13.75
CA GLY A 188 25.56 8.71 -13.27
C GLY A 188 25.51 8.91 -11.75
N ARG A 189 24.32 9.15 -11.19
CA ARG A 189 24.13 9.25 -9.73
C ARG A 189 24.40 7.93 -9.02
N ALA A 190 23.94 6.82 -9.58
CA ALA A 190 24.18 5.48 -9.03
C ALA A 190 25.66 5.08 -9.03
N ALA A 191 26.44 5.57 -10.00
CA ALA A 191 27.89 5.40 -10.01
C ALA A 191 28.65 6.35 -9.06
N SER A 192 27.98 7.41 -8.56
CA SER A 192 28.63 8.44 -7.75
C SER A 192 28.91 7.98 -6.31
N LYS A 193 29.92 8.58 -5.68
CA LYS A 193 30.25 8.35 -4.26
C LYS A 193 29.24 8.99 -3.29
N GLU A 194 28.42 9.91 -3.77
CA GLU A 194 27.41 10.62 -2.94
C GLU A 194 26.21 9.73 -2.58
N GLY A 195 26.12 8.55 -3.21
CA GLY A 195 25.13 7.53 -2.91
C GLY A 195 23.81 7.78 -3.62
N PHE A 196 23.26 6.71 -4.21
CA PHE A 196 21.92 6.72 -4.82
C PHE A 196 20.89 6.15 -3.84
N SER A 197 19.77 6.86 -3.67
CA SER A 197 18.65 6.40 -2.83
C SER A 197 17.82 5.34 -3.54
N TYR A 198 18.38 4.14 -3.65
CA TYR A 198 17.64 2.98 -4.11
C TYR A 198 16.44 2.70 -3.18
N SER A 199 15.34 2.26 -3.79
CA SER A 199 14.12 1.88 -3.08
C SER A 199 13.43 0.70 -3.75
N ARG A 200 12.53 0.03 -3.03
CA ARG A 200 11.69 -1.03 -3.60
C ARG A 200 10.82 -0.52 -4.75
N PHE A 201 10.31 0.70 -4.66
CA PHE A 201 9.54 1.30 -5.76
C PHE A 201 10.40 1.46 -7.01
N PHE A 202 11.68 1.82 -6.87
CA PHE A 202 12.59 1.87 -8.00
C PHE A 202 12.73 0.49 -8.68
N ALA A 203 12.86 -0.60 -7.90
CA ALA A 203 12.89 -1.96 -8.44
C ALA A 203 11.61 -2.33 -9.21
N VAL A 204 10.44 -2.02 -8.64
CA VAL A 204 9.15 -2.22 -9.31
C VAL A 204 9.07 -1.39 -10.60
N GLY A 205 9.57 -0.16 -10.59
CA GLY A 205 9.66 0.69 -11.77
C GLY A 205 10.49 0.05 -12.88
N LEU A 206 11.68 -0.49 -12.57
CA LEU A 206 12.50 -1.22 -13.54
C LEU A 206 11.78 -2.45 -14.11
N PHE A 207 11.13 -3.22 -13.25
CA PHE A 207 10.36 -4.38 -13.68
C PHE A 207 9.19 -3.97 -14.59
N ARG A 208 8.50 -2.87 -14.26
CA ARG A 208 7.41 -2.33 -15.07
C ARG A 208 7.89 -1.88 -16.46
N LEU A 209 9.09 -1.30 -16.57
CA LEU A 209 9.68 -0.97 -17.87
C LEU A 209 9.91 -2.22 -18.72
N LEU A 210 10.44 -3.29 -18.13
CA LEU A 210 10.68 -4.56 -18.82
C LEU A 210 9.36 -5.21 -19.26
N GLU A 211 8.36 -5.20 -18.39
CA GLU A 211 7.02 -5.72 -18.69
C GLU A 211 6.41 -5.00 -19.90
N LEU A 212 6.44 -3.66 -19.91
CA LEU A 212 5.86 -2.86 -20.98
C LEU A 212 6.61 -2.99 -22.31
N ALA A 213 7.94 -3.20 -22.25
CA ALA A 213 8.76 -3.49 -23.43
C ALA A 213 8.65 -4.96 -23.89
N SER A 214 7.83 -5.79 -23.22
CA SER A 214 7.72 -7.24 -23.45
C SER A 214 9.08 -7.97 -23.39
N ALA A 215 9.98 -7.47 -22.54
CA ALA A 215 11.32 -8.02 -22.35
C ALA A 215 11.30 -9.20 -21.38
N THR A 216 10.98 -10.39 -21.89
CA THR A 216 10.79 -11.61 -21.09
C THR A 216 12.09 -12.36 -20.76
N ASP A 217 13.18 -12.06 -21.47
CA ASP A 217 14.47 -12.69 -21.21
C ASP A 217 15.08 -12.16 -19.89
N PRO A 218 15.36 -13.02 -18.90
CA PRO A 218 15.92 -12.59 -17.62
C PRO A 218 17.29 -11.90 -17.75
N THR A 219 18.04 -12.14 -18.84
CA THR A 219 19.33 -11.47 -19.06
C THR A 219 19.18 -9.98 -19.37
N VAL A 220 17.98 -9.52 -19.78
CA VAL A 220 17.73 -8.10 -20.06
C VAL A 220 17.76 -7.30 -18.76
N LEU A 221 17.21 -7.84 -17.67
CA LEU A 221 17.26 -7.22 -16.36
C LEU A 221 18.71 -7.08 -15.87
N ASP A 222 19.54 -8.10 -16.09
CA ASP A 222 20.98 -8.05 -15.76
C ASP A 222 21.67 -6.88 -16.46
N LYS A 223 21.47 -6.76 -17.78
CA LYS A 223 22.10 -5.72 -18.59
C LYS A 223 21.57 -4.33 -18.26
N LEU A 224 20.27 -4.20 -17.98
CA LEU A 224 19.66 -2.93 -17.58
C LEU A 224 20.20 -2.47 -16.22
N CYS A 225 20.29 -3.38 -15.24
CA CYS A 225 20.88 -3.07 -13.94
C CYS A 225 22.35 -2.66 -14.06
N ALA A 226 23.13 -3.35 -14.89
CA ALA A 226 24.52 -3.00 -15.16
C ALA A 226 24.63 -1.59 -15.79
N SER A 227 23.78 -1.28 -16.78
CA SER A 227 23.77 0.02 -17.47
C SER A 227 23.36 1.17 -16.54
N LEU A 228 22.53 0.90 -15.54
CA LEU A 228 22.11 1.87 -14.52
C LEU A 228 23.05 1.93 -13.30
N ASN A 229 24.10 1.10 -13.23
CA ASN A 229 24.97 0.96 -12.05
C ASN A 229 24.21 0.53 -10.77
N ILE A 230 23.20 -0.33 -10.92
CA ILE A 230 22.35 -0.80 -9.81
C ILE A 230 22.68 -2.25 -9.46
N ASN A 231 22.68 -2.56 -8.15
CA ASN A 231 22.93 -3.91 -7.67
C ASN A 231 21.73 -4.84 -7.99
N LYS A 232 21.92 -5.72 -8.97
CA LYS A 232 20.89 -6.68 -9.41
C LYS A 232 20.33 -7.57 -8.29
N LYS A 233 21.19 -8.06 -7.38
CA LYS A 233 20.74 -8.87 -6.23
C LYS A 233 19.77 -8.13 -5.31
N SER A 234 19.84 -6.80 -5.27
CA SER A 234 18.91 -5.98 -4.49
C SER A 234 17.57 -5.84 -5.19
N VAL A 235 17.59 -5.69 -6.52
CA VAL A 235 16.40 -5.69 -7.36
C VAL A 235 15.66 -7.03 -7.24
N ASP A 236 16.34 -8.16 -7.43
CA ASP A 236 15.73 -9.50 -7.33
C ASP A 236 15.03 -9.70 -5.98
N ARG A 237 15.71 -9.38 -4.88
CA ARG A 237 15.15 -9.49 -3.52
C ARG A 237 13.90 -8.64 -3.33
N ASP A 238 13.92 -7.40 -3.82
CA ASP A 238 12.78 -6.50 -3.66
C ASP A 238 11.60 -6.88 -4.56
N LEU A 239 11.86 -7.44 -5.74
CA LEU A 239 10.82 -7.98 -6.62
C LEU A 239 10.15 -9.22 -6.00
N ASP A 240 10.92 -10.10 -5.34
CA ASP A 240 10.35 -11.22 -4.59
C ASP A 240 9.46 -10.75 -3.43
N VAL A 241 9.91 -9.75 -2.67
CA VAL A 241 9.09 -9.16 -1.59
C VAL A 241 7.82 -8.51 -2.16
N TYR A 242 7.93 -7.81 -3.29
CA TYR A 242 6.80 -7.18 -3.94
C TYR A 242 5.76 -8.20 -4.43
N ARG A 243 6.21 -9.25 -5.12
CA ARG A 243 5.36 -10.36 -5.56
C ARG A 243 4.59 -10.98 -4.39
N ASN A 244 5.30 -11.24 -3.28
CA ASN A 244 4.70 -11.80 -2.08
C ASN A 244 3.67 -10.86 -1.43
N LEU A 245 3.90 -9.54 -1.46
CA LEU A 245 2.93 -8.55 -0.97
C LEU A 245 1.66 -8.55 -1.82
N LEU A 246 1.79 -8.50 -3.15
CA LEU A 246 0.66 -8.54 -4.07
C LEU A 246 -0.17 -9.82 -3.93
N SER A 247 0.46 -10.99 -3.87
CA SER A 247 -0.26 -12.26 -3.72
C SER A 247 -1.11 -12.29 -2.44
N LYS A 248 -0.59 -11.76 -1.32
CA LYS A 248 -1.34 -11.66 -0.06
C LYS A 248 -2.50 -10.69 -0.16
N LEU A 249 -2.30 -9.55 -0.84
CA LEU A 249 -3.35 -8.56 -1.06
C LEU A 249 -4.50 -9.12 -1.91
N VAL A 250 -4.18 -9.81 -3.01
CA VAL A 250 -5.19 -10.45 -3.86
C VAL A 250 -5.99 -11.48 -3.06
N GLN A 251 -5.33 -12.35 -2.29
CA GLN A 251 -6.01 -13.33 -1.43
C GLN A 251 -6.94 -12.66 -0.41
N ALA A 252 -6.47 -11.60 0.24
CA ALA A 252 -7.26 -10.90 1.25
C ALA A 252 -8.44 -10.12 0.66
N LYS A 253 -8.31 -9.59 -0.57
CA LYS A 253 -9.42 -8.98 -1.32
C LYS A 253 -10.49 -10.00 -1.68
N GLU A 254 -10.09 -11.18 -2.12
CA GLU A 254 -11.04 -12.25 -2.47
C GLU A 254 -11.82 -12.72 -1.24
N LEU A 255 -11.15 -12.95 -0.12
CA LEU A 255 -11.81 -13.28 1.14
C LEU A 255 -12.80 -12.21 1.61
N LEU A 256 -12.47 -10.94 1.44
CA LEU A 256 -13.37 -9.83 1.77
C LEU A 256 -14.57 -9.78 0.82
N ARG A 257 -14.35 -10.00 -0.48
CA ARG A 257 -15.41 -10.06 -1.48
C ARG A 257 -16.40 -11.17 -1.14
N GLU A 258 -15.91 -12.38 -0.87
CA GLU A 258 -16.74 -13.51 -0.46
C GLU A 258 -17.49 -13.22 0.84
N TYR A 259 -16.84 -12.57 1.82
CA TYR A 259 -17.49 -12.20 3.08
C TYR A 259 -18.64 -11.21 2.84
N VAL A 260 -18.42 -10.17 2.04
CA VAL A 260 -19.44 -9.16 1.71
C VAL A 260 -20.59 -9.80 0.93
N GLU A 261 -20.31 -10.69 -0.02
CA GLU A 261 -21.33 -11.42 -0.78
C GLU A 261 -22.17 -12.33 0.14
N ARG A 262 -21.53 -13.05 1.06
CA ARG A 262 -22.23 -13.87 2.06
C ARG A 262 -23.10 -13.03 2.99
N GLU A 263 -22.61 -11.89 3.47
CA GLU A 263 -23.40 -11.01 4.34
C GLU A 263 -24.57 -10.36 3.60
N LYS A 264 -24.39 -9.93 2.34
CA LYS A 264 -25.49 -9.46 1.48
C LYS A 264 -26.55 -10.54 1.25
N LYS A 265 -26.14 -11.78 1.01
CA LYS A 265 -27.08 -12.92 0.88
C LYS A 265 -27.88 -13.15 2.16
N LYS A 266 -27.22 -13.21 3.32
CA LYS A 266 -27.91 -13.34 4.61
C LYS A 266 -28.83 -12.15 4.91
N GLN A 267 -28.47 -10.94 4.50
CA GLN A 267 -29.34 -9.76 4.66
C GLN A 267 -30.55 -9.83 3.73
N GLY A 268 -30.38 -10.29 2.49
CA GLY A 268 -31.47 -10.56 1.55
C GLY A 268 -32.45 -11.59 2.11
N GLU A 269 -31.94 -12.73 2.57
CA GLU A 269 -32.76 -13.80 3.19
C GLU A 269 -33.54 -13.31 4.42
N ARG A 270 -32.93 -12.46 5.26
CA ARG A 270 -33.61 -11.85 6.41
C ARG A 270 -34.67 -10.84 5.98
N ALA A 271 -34.41 -10.01 4.97
CA ALA A 271 -35.37 -9.05 4.45
C ALA A 271 -36.56 -9.74 3.76
N GLU A 272 -36.33 -10.84 3.05
CA GLU A 272 -37.38 -11.67 2.47
C GLU A 272 -38.22 -12.38 3.55
N SER A 273 -37.57 -12.91 4.58
CA SER A 273 -38.25 -13.53 5.72
C SER A 273 -39.09 -12.53 6.51
N GLN A 274 -38.61 -11.29 6.69
CA GLN A 274 -39.37 -10.21 7.31
C GLN A 274 -40.57 -9.79 6.46
N LYS A 275 -40.40 -9.62 5.15
CA LYS A 275 -41.50 -9.33 4.22
C LYS A 275 -42.55 -10.45 4.20
N ALA A 276 -42.12 -11.72 4.22
CA ALA A 276 -43.02 -12.86 4.27
C ALA A 276 -43.83 -12.87 5.58
N ASN A 277 -43.18 -12.65 6.73
CA ASN A 277 -43.84 -12.57 8.03
C ASN A 277 -44.80 -11.37 8.14
N GLU A 278 -44.44 -10.21 7.60
CA GLU A 278 -45.32 -9.03 7.53
C GLU A 278 -46.55 -9.30 6.67
N THR A 279 -46.38 -10.00 5.54
CA THR A 279 -47.49 -10.37 4.64
C THR A 279 -48.44 -11.36 5.32
N ILE A 280 -47.90 -12.37 6.02
CA ILE A 280 -48.69 -13.35 6.78
C ILE A 280 -49.46 -12.65 7.93
N SER A 281 -48.82 -11.73 8.66
CA SER A 281 -49.48 -10.98 9.73
C SER A 281 -50.61 -10.08 9.21
N LYS A 282 -50.48 -9.52 8.01
CA LYS A 282 -51.53 -8.71 7.37
C LYS A 282 -52.74 -9.57 6.98
N CYS A 283 -52.50 -10.75 6.39
CA CYS A 283 -53.57 -11.69 6.05
C CYS A 283 -54.28 -12.27 7.28
N LEU A 284 -53.57 -12.47 8.40
CA LEU A 284 -54.18 -12.96 9.66
C LEU A 284 -54.93 -11.85 10.42
N GLY A 285 -54.46 -10.59 10.34
CA GLY A 285 -55.16 -9.43 10.91
C GLY A 285 -56.53 -9.19 10.27
N ASP A 286 -56.67 -9.41 8.96
CA ASP A 286 -57.96 -9.32 8.26
C ASP A 286 -58.91 -10.49 8.59
N THR A 287 -58.40 -11.61 9.12
CA THR A 287 -59.23 -12.77 9.50
C THR A 287 -59.86 -12.62 10.89
N LEU A 288 -59.35 -11.74 11.77
CA LEU A 288 -59.83 -11.56 13.15
C LEU A 288 -60.89 -10.44 13.32
N TYR A 289 -61.36 -9.82 12.25
CA TYR A 289 -62.48 -8.87 12.30
C TYR A 289 -63.56 -9.24 11.28
N ASN A 290 -64.25 -10.36 11.53
CA ASN A 290 -65.52 -10.66 10.86
C ASN A 290 -66.59 -10.98 11.91
N PRO A 291 -67.27 -9.97 12.49
CA PRO A 291 -68.38 -10.18 13.41
C PRO A 291 -69.67 -10.42 12.62
N SER A 292 -69.77 -11.54 11.90
CA SER A 292 -71.05 -11.91 11.29
C SER A 292 -71.12 -13.40 10.97
N PHE A 293 -71.27 -14.23 12.01
CA PHE A 293 -71.99 -15.50 11.92
C PHE A 293 -72.52 -15.85 13.32
N LEU A 294 -73.52 -15.09 13.77
CA LEU A 294 -74.36 -15.49 14.90
C LEU A 294 -75.62 -16.13 14.30
N VAL A 295 -75.68 -17.44 14.49
CA VAL A 295 -76.77 -18.36 14.16
C VAL A 295 -78.03 -17.92 14.91
N GLU A 296 -79.13 -17.69 14.20
CA GLU A 296 -80.45 -17.60 14.83
C GLU A 296 -81.38 -18.63 14.20
N TRP A 297 -81.69 -19.66 15.00
CA TRP A 297 -82.75 -20.63 14.79
C TRP A 297 -84.09 -19.99 15.20
N LYS A 298 -85.02 -19.82 14.26
CA LYS A 298 -86.42 -20.25 14.42
C LYS A 298 -87.20 -20.20 13.11
#